data_AF-A0A1Y1X811-F1
#
_entry.id   AF-A0A1Y1X811-F1
#
_cell.length_a   1.000
_cell.length_b   1.000
_cell.length_c   1.000
_cell.angle_alpha   90.00
_cell.angle_beta   90.00
_cell.angle_gamma   90.00
#
_symmetry.space_group_name_H-M   'P 1'
#
loop_
_entity.id
_entity.type
_entity.pdbx_description
1 polymer ?
#
loop_
_entity_poly.entity_id
_entity_poly.type
_entity_poly.pdbx_seq_one_letter_code
_entity_poly.pdbx_strand_id
1 'polypeptide(L)'
;MIIDNNEEDFKSFYYDIEGFEKLEKFIEKEEYICETELQTESHKEFNIVCPIHYTINIDEAFYGRYANDTIHCTVNNKTENVETKRLEISETCGNDSLDIVKKICEGRPDCSIKPNKKFFGNPCNTMDIYKYLHVKYRCVKNKEFKKPNFAVVMFSDVIKVNTIYENAISEFYQYCKIHNYTFIFNDYHYDKIREIFYMKLHVIKEAIIRGLKTHEYDWIFWVDSDVILANPNIKLETFIPTDENIHFIVTADHHGLNAGVFIIKVHPWSLNFMMHSLAYQYFIGGKFLEYADQTSMNDVLFLNNEDERKHYAVVPQNWFNAYPNKRHKGDMVLHFAGRINKKRDSNYTRTELKNDPDYLKARTNQKMRQEALDFYAKPIENQRKLRYGFIEETLWEKFKRKCVEYYTKFKKYMDTFK
;
A
#
# COMPACT_ATOMS: atom_id res chain seq x y z
N MET A 1 4.94 -18.09 -27.12
CA MET A 1 4.71 -19.34 -26.34
C MET A 1 3.66 -19.04 -25.29
N ILE A 2 2.61 -19.86 -25.09
CA ILE A 2 1.45 -19.90 -25.98
C ILE A 2 0.54 -18.72 -25.56
N ILE A 3 0.29 -17.81 -26.50
CA ILE A 3 -0.71 -16.74 -26.37
C ILE A 3 -1.95 -17.26 -27.10
N ASP A 4 -2.72 -18.12 -26.45
CA ASP A 4 -4.18 -18.18 -26.66
C ASP A 4 -4.77 -17.59 -25.38
N ASN A 5 -4.45 -16.31 -25.15
CA ASN A 5 -5.21 -15.49 -24.21
C ASN A 5 -6.52 -15.21 -24.92
N ASN A 6 -7.49 -16.11 -24.79
CA ASN A 6 -8.85 -15.72 -25.08
C ASN A 6 -9.21 -14.67 -24.02
N GLU A 7 -9.03 -13.40 -24.35
CA GLU A 7 -9.27 -12.29 -23.43
C GLU A 7 -10.72 -12.34 -22.91
N GLU A 8 -11.62 -12.92 -23.70
CA GLU A 8 -12.99 -13.27 -23.31
C GLU A 8 -13.04 -14.27 -22.15
N ASP A 9 -12.21 -15.32 -22.18
CA ASP A 9 -12.12 -16.31 -21.09
C ASP A 9 -11.63 -15.63 -19.81
N PHE A 10 -10.57 -14.82 -19.88
CA PHE A 10 -10.12 -14.02 -18.74
C PHE A 10 -11.20 -13.08 -18.21
N LYS A 11 -11.86 -12.34 -19.10
CA LYS A 11 -12.92 -11.40 -18.73
C LYS A 11 -14.08 -12.12 -18.03
N SER A 12 -14.46 -13.29 -18.53
CA SER A 12 -15.63 -14.05 -18.06
C SER A 12 -15.52 -14.52 -16.60
N PHE A 13 -14.33 -14.91 -16.13
CA PHE A 13 -14.16 -15.35 -14.74
C PHE A 13 -13.61 -14.26 -13.82
N TYR A 14 -12.91 -13.26 -14.35
CA TYR A 14 -12.26 -12.24 -13.52
C TYR A 14 -13.15 -11.02 -13.27
N TYR A 15 -13.87 -10.56 -14.30
CA TYR A 15 -14.76 -9.40 -14.17
C TYR A 15 -16.20 -9.87 -13.99
N ASP A 16 -16.72 -9.69 -12.78
CA ASP A 16 -18.13 -9.94 -12.48
C ASP A 16 -19.01 -8.79 -13.02
N ILE A 17 -19.19 -8.77 -14.35
CA ILE A 17 -19.97 -7.74 -15.03
C ILE A 17 -21.44 -7.83 -14.61
N GLU A 18 -21.99 -9.05 -14.48
CA GLU A 18 -23.36 -9.24 -14.03
C GLU A 18 -23.57 -8.78 -12.58
N GLY A 19 -22.63 -9.08 -11.68
CA GLY A 19 -22.65 -8.57 -10.32
C GLY A 19 -22.54 -7.06 -10.27
N PHE A 20 -21.64 -6.48 -11.08
CA PHE A 20 -21.56 -5.02 -11.25
C PHE A 20 -22.88 -4.43 -11.72
N GLU A 21 -23.58 -5.03 -12.70
CA GLU A 21 -24.89 -4.56 -13.15
C GLU A 21 -25.95 -4.58 -12.03
N LYS A 22 -25.91 -5.60 -11.17
CA LYS A 22 -26.82 -5.78 -10.02
C LYS A 22 -26.51 -4.87 -8.83
N LEU A 23 -25.33 -4.26 -8.76
CA LEU A 23 -24.95 -3.34 -7.69
C LEU A 23 -25.96 -2.18 -7.57
N GLU A 24 -26.28 -1.83 -6.33
CA GLU A 24 -27.15 -0.70 -5.99
C GLU A 24 -26.61 0.61 -6.58
N LYS A 25 -27.51 1.52 -6.96
CA LYS A 25 -27.10 2.80 -7.59
C LYS A 25 -26.24 3.66 -6.67
N PHE A 26 -26.58 3.66 -5.38
CA PHE A 26 -25.80 4.36 -4.37
C PHE A 26 -25.95 3.69 -3.01
N ILE A 27 -24.95 3.88 -2.15
CA ILE A 27 -24.96 3.46 -0.75
C ILE A 27 -24.77 4.72 0.10
N GLU A 28 -25.72 5.01 0.99
CA GLU A 28 -25.64 6.14 1.93
C GLU A 28 -24.75 5.81 3.12
N LYS A 29 -23.93 6.78 3.53
CA LYS A 29 -23.05 6.70 4.68
C LYS A 29 -22.99 8.04 5.42
N GLU A 30 -22.81 7.95 6.73
CA GLU A 30 -22.73 9.09 7.64
C GLU A 30 -21.62 8.82 8.66
N GLU A 31 -20.72 9.78 8.85
CA GLU A 31 -19.54 9.63 9.68
C GLU A 31 -19.28 10.89 10.53
N TYR A 32 -18.86 10.68 11.79
CA TYR A 32 -18.44 11.73 12.71
C TYR A 32 -16.94 11.61 13.01
N ILE A 33 -16.16 12.56 12.50
CA ILE A 33 -14.71 12.52 12.52
C ILE A 33 -14.18 13.55 13.52
N CYS A 34 -13.57 13.10 14.62
CA CYS A 34 -13.18 13.97 15.73
C CYS A 34 -12.02 14.92 15.40
N GLU A 35 -12.07 16.15 15.94
CA GLU A 35 -11.00 17.13 15.76
C GLU A 35 -9.68 16.64 16.35
N THR A 36 -8.60 16.83 15.60
CA THR A 36 -7.24 16.58 16.06
C THR A 36 -6.66 17.84 16.72
N GLU A 37 -6.36 17.78 18.01
CA GLU A 37 -5.87 18.93 18.78
C GLU A 37 -4.42 19.34 18.42
N LEU A 38 -3.60 18.40 17.91
CA LEU A 38 -2.17 18.60 17.64
C LEU A 38 -1.83 18.44 16.15
N GLN A 39 -1.09 19.41 15.61
CA GLN A 39 -0.66 19.50 14.21
C GLN A 39 0.49 18.57 13.83
N THR A 40 0.71 17.46 14.53
CA THR A 40 1.82 16.57 14.14
C THR A 40 1.38 15.66 13.00
N GLU A 41 2.21 15.57 11.97
CA GLU A 41 2.01 14.70 10.80
C GLU A 41 1.77 13.23 11.20
N SER A 42 2.20 12.85 12.40
CA SER A 42 2.08 11.52 13.01
C SER A 42 0.67 11.14 13.50
N HIS A 43 -0.34 12.00 13.41
CA HIS A 43 -1.71 11.63 13.82
C HIS A 43 -2.45 10.83 12.75
N LYS A 44 -3.26 9.89 13.22
CA LYS A 44 -4.11 9.00 12.41
C LYS A 44 -5.06 9.80 11.53
N GLU A 45 -5.03 9.53 10.23
CA GLU A 45 -5.98 10.05 9.24
C GLU A 45 -7.30 9.28 9.34
N PHE A 46 -8.39 9.96 9.02
CA PHE A 46 -9.68 9.32 8.85
C PHE A 46 -9.96 9.14 7.36
N ASN A 47 -10.21 7.89 6.98
CA ASN A 47 -10.38 7.50 5.59
C ASN A 47 -11.86 7.33 5.28
N ILE A 48 -12.37 8.12 4.34
CA ILE A 48 -13.66 7.87 3.71
C ILE A 48 -13.40 6.92 2.55
N VAL A 49 -14.04 5.75 2.54
CA VAL A 49 -13.80 4.70 1.54
C VAL A 49 -15.13 4.17 1.00
N CYS A 50 -15.25 4.14 -0.33
CA CYS A 50 -16.34 3.49 -1.03
C CYS A 50 -15.95 2.08 -1.49
N PRO A 51 -16.90 1.14 -1.59
CA PRO A 51 -16.64 -0.18 -2.15
C PRO A 51 -16.14 -0.12 -3.60
N ILE A 52 -15.58 -1.24 -4.07
CA ILE A 52 -15.18 -1.38 -5.48
C ILE A 52 -16.33 -1.01 -6.41
N HIS A 53 -16.02 -0.26 -7.47
CA HIS A 53 -16.96 0.26 -8.46
C HIS A 53 -17.86 1.41 -7.99
N TYR A 54 -17.53 2.04 -6.87
CA TYR A 54 -18.20 3.26 -6.41
C TYR A 54 -17.21 4.42 -6.26
N THR A 55 -17.72 5.64 -6.36
CA THR A 55 -17.01 6.89 -6.05
C THR A 55 -17.80 7.71 -5.04
N ILE A 56 -17.09 8.47 -4.22
CA ILE A 56 -17.65 9.32 -3.18
C ILE A 56 -18.39 10.51 -3.81
N ASN A 57 -19.61 10.75 -3.33
CA ASN A 57 -20.42 11.94 -3.59
C ASN A 57 -20.81 12.56 -2.24
N ILE A 58 -20.31 13.75 -1.94
CA ILE A 58 -20.54 14.40 -0.64
C ILE A 58 -21.86 15.16 -0.68
N ASP A 59 -22.79 14.80 0.20
CA ASP A 59 -24.10 15.44 0.30
C ASP A 59 -24.06 16.59 1.31
N GLU A 60 -23.50 16.35 2.50
CA GLU A 60 -23.36 17.35 3.57
C GLU A 60 -21.98 17.23 4.24
N ALA A 61 -21.39 18.37 4.63
CA ALA A 61 -20.25 18.36 5.55
C ALA A 61 -20.30 19.56 6.50
N PHE A 62 -20.14 19.29 7.78
CA PHE A 62 -20.22 20.30 8.84
C PHE A 62 -19.05 20.14 9.80
N TYR A 63 -18.30 21.22 10.04
CA TYR A 63 -17.22 21.24 11.02
C TYR A 63 -17.62 22.07 12.24
N GLY A 64 -17.80 21.41 13.38
CA GLY A 64 -18.35 22.05 14.58
C GLY A 64 -18.86 21.04 15.61
N ARG A 65 -19.83 21.45 16.41
CA ARG A 65 -20.63 20.56 17.27
C ARG A 65 -22.09 21.01 17.26
N TYR A 66 -23.00 20.07 17.08
CA TYR A 66 -24.44 20.34 17.15
C TYR A 66 -24.90 20.60 18.59
N ALA A 67 -25.94 21.40 18.74
CA ALA A 67 -26.58 21.65 20.03
C ALA A 67 -26.94 20.33 20.73
N ASN A 68 -26.56 20.22 22.01
CA ASN A 68 -26.83 19.07 22.88
C ASN A 68 -26.24 17.72 22.43
N ASP A 69 -25.34 17.70 21.44
CA ASP A 69 -24.65 16.46 21.05
C ASP A 69 -23.51 16.16 22.02
N THR A 70 -23.77 15.21 22.92
CA THR A 70 -22.81 14.71 23.91
C THR A 70 -22.37 13.27 23.64
N ILE A 71 -22.80 12.67 22.52
CA ILE A 71 -22.54 11.26 22.21
C ILE A 71 -21.40 11.09 21.19
N HIS A 72 -21.24 12.04 20.26
CA HIS A 72 -20.19 11.96 19.25
C HIS A 72 -18.88 12.61 19.74
N CYS A 73 -17.77 11.94 19.44
CA CYS A 73 -16.42 12.42 19.77
C CYS A 73 -16.25 12.73 21.26
N THR A 74 -16.60 11.76 22.11
CA THR A 74 -16.43 11.81 23.57
C THR A 74 -15.04 11.42 24.02
N VAL A 75 -14.24 10.83 23.13
CA VAL A 75 -12.87 10.40 23.36
C VAL A 75 -11.98 11.13 22.37
N ASN A 76 -10.90 11.73 22.86
CA ASN A 76 -9.93 12.41 22.02
C ASN A 76 -8.98 11.41 21.33
N ASN A 77 -8.11 11.93 20.46
CA ASN A 77 -7.16 11.13 19.70
C ASN A 77 -6.10 10.40 20.56
N LYS A 78 -5.99 10.73 21.84
CA LYS A 78 -5.12 10.09 22.82
C LYS A 78 -5.85 9.03 23.65
N THR A 79 -7.07 8.65 23.25
CA THR A 79 -7.95 7.72 23.97
C THR A 79 -8.37 8.22 25.36
N GLU A 80 -8.35 9.54 25.58
CA GLU A 80 -8.77 10.17 26.82
C GLU A 80 -10.18 10.74 26.67
N ASN A 81 -11.00 10.63 27.72
CA ASN A 81 -12.33 11.23 27.73
C ASN A 81 -12.22 12.76 27.66
N VAL A 82 -13.03 13.35 26.79
CA VAL A 82 -13.16 14.79 26.66
C VAL A 82 -13.99 15.32 27.84
N GLU A 83 -13.55 16.43 28.43
CA GLU A 83 -14.28 17.08 29.53
C GLU A 83 -15.71 17.43 29.11
N THR A 84 -16.69 17.13 29.96
CA THR A 84 -18.12 17.36 29.68
C THR A 84 -18.43 18.80 29.26
N LYS A 85 -17.75 19.77 29.87
CA LYS A 85 -17.89 21.20 29.55
C LYS A 85 -17.51 21.55 28.10
N ARG A 86 -16.66 20.74 27.46
CA ARG A 86 -16.22 20.92 26.07
C ARG A 86 -17.16 20.22 25.08
N LEU A 87 -18.13 19.45 25.56
CA LEU A 87 -19.16 18.77 24.79
C LEU A 87 -20.52 19.48 24.89
N GLU A 88 -20.81 20.10 26.03
CA GLU A 88 -22.07 20.77 26.30
C GLU A 88 -22.17 22.14 25.61
N ILE A 89 -23.01 22.23 24.58
CA ILE A 89 -23.37 23.49 23.93
C ILE A 89 -24.88 23.56 23.68
N SER A 90 -25.50 24.70 23.99
CA SER A 90 -26.95 24.91 23.85
C SER A 90 -27.39 25.23 22.42
N GLU A 91 -26.50 25.80 21.62
CA GLU A 91 -26.74 26.16 20.22
C GLU A 91 -25.66 25.54 19.33
N THR A 92 -26.00 25.15 18.11
CA THR A 92 -25.04 24.57 17.18
C THR A 92 -23.96 25.59 16.84
N CYS A 93 -22.68 25.22 17.03
CA CYS A 93 -21.55 26.04 16.62
C CYS A 93 -20.74 25.30 15.55
N GLY A 94 -20.48 25.95 14.42
CA GLY A 94 -19.75 25.31 13.33
C GLY A 94 -19.88 26.06 12.01
N ASN A 95 -19.16 25.58 11.02
CA ASN A 95 -19.22 26.08 9.64
C ASN A 95 -19.65 24.96 8.69
N ASP A 96 -20.38 25.35 7.64
CA ASP A 96 -20.53 24.52 6.45
C ASP A 96 -19.14 24.29 5.84
N SER A 97 -18.79 23.01 5.68
CA SER A 97 -17.50 22.55 5.17
C SER A 97 -17.65 21.76 3.86
N LEU A 98 -18.84 21.82 3.24
CA LEU A 98 -19.18 21.03 2.05
C LEU A 98 -18.16 21.22 0.91
N ASP A 99 -17.84 22.46 0.55
CA ASP A 99 -16.91 22.75 -0.55
C ASP A 99 -15.49 22.25 -0.27
N ILE A 100 -15.04 22.32 0.99
CA ILE A 100 -13.72 21.85 1.41
C ILE A 100 -13.67 20.33 1.25
N VAL A 101 -14.66 19.61 1.78
CA VAL A 101 -14.70 18.15 1.73
C VAL A 101 -14.92 17.66 0.31
N LYS A 102 -15.79 18.31 -0.49
CA LYS A 102 -15.96 18.02 -1.92
C LYS A 102 -14.66 18.13 -2.69
N LYS A 103 -13.91 19.22 -2.50
CA LYS A 103 -12.62 19.41 -3.18
C LYS A 103 -11.62 18.29 -2.89
N ILE A 104 -11.69 17.68 -1.71
CA ILE A 104 -10.79 16.61 -1.29
C ILE A 104 -11.28 15.24 -1.78
N CYS A 105 -12.58 14.96 -1.68
CA CYS A 105 -13.12 13.60 -1.75
C CYS A 105 -14.02 13.31 -2.95
N GLU A 106 -14.70 14.32 -3.49
CA GLU A 106 -15.72 14.13 -4.52
C GLU A 106 -15.14 13.43 -5.77
N GLY A 107 -15.84 12.40 -6.24
CA GLY A 107 -15.46 11.62 -7.41
C GLY A 107 -14.28 10.65 -7.21
N ARG A 108 -13.74 10.55 -5.99
CA ARG A 108 -12.66 9.60 -5.66
C ARG A 108 -13.23 8.32 -5.05
N PRO A 109 -12.57 7.16 -5.21
CA PRO A 109 -12.97 5.92 -4.52
C PRO A 109 -12.71 6.00 -3.00
N ASP A 110 -11.70 6.77 -2.62
CA ASP A 110 -11.30 7.00 -1.24
C ASP A 110 -10.72 8.42 -1.06
N CYS A 111 -10.72 8.91 0.17
CA CYS A 111 -9.97 10.12 0.56
C CYS A 111 -9.60 10.10 2.05
N SER A 112 -8.51 10.78 2.40
CA SER A 112 -8.09 11.00 3.78
C SER A 112 -8.43 12.43 4.23
N ILE A 113 -9.03 12.57 5.42
CA ILE A 113 -9.32 13.86 6.05
C ILE A 113 -8.75 13.91 7.47
N LYS A 114 -8.18 15.06 7.84
CA LYS A 114 -7.70 15.40 9.19
C LYS A 114 -8.40 16.66 9.69
N PRO A 115 -9.55 16.55 10.37
CA PRO A 115 -10.27 17.73 10.87
C PRO A 115 -9.47 18.48 11.93
N ASN A 116 -9.19 19.76 11.67
CA ASN A 116 -8.46 20.62 12.59
C ASN A 116 -8.80 22.09 12.37
N LYS A 117 -8.64 22.88 13.44
CA LYS A 117 -8.90 24.34 13.44
C LYS A 117 -8.14 25.16 12.39
N LYS A 118 -6.98 24.70 11.93
CA LYS A 118 -6.16 25.43 10.94
C LYS A 118 -6.72 25.24 9.53
N PHE A 119 -7.25 24.06 9.24
CA PHE A 119 -7.74 23.69 7.92
C PHE A 119 -9.24 24.00 7.73
N PHE A 120 -10.07 23.74 8.74
CA PHE A 120 -11.52 23.99 8.70
C PHE A 120 -11.94 25.30 9.42
N GLY A 121 -10.98 26.07 9.94
CA GLY A 121 -11.23 27.29 10.71
C GLY A 121 -11.62 27.04 12.18
N ASN A 122 -11.89 28.12 12.91
CA ASN A 122 -12.26 28.05 14.34
C ASN A 122 -13.68 28.63 14.59
N PRO A 123 -14.75 27.93 14.16
CA PRO A 123 -16.12 28.46 14.23
C PRO A 123 -16.67 28.66 15.64
N CYS A 124 -16.08 28.00 16.64
CA CYS A 124 -16.52 28.09 18.03
C CYS A 124 -15.51 28.88 18.89
N ASN A 125 -14.81 29.88 18.33
CA ASN A 125 -13.66 30.53 18.97
C ASN A 125 -13.92 31.22 20.33
N THR A 126 -15.18 31.47 20.67
CA THR A 126 -15.60 32.05 21.96
C THR A 126 -15.72 31.01 23.07
N MET A 127 -15.67 29.71 22.76
CA MET A 127 -15.84 28.59 23.68
C MET A 127 -14.82 27.47 23.38
N ASP A 128 -14.21 26.85 24.38
CA ASP A 128 -13.29 25.71 24.18
C ASP A 128 -14.06 24.40 23.92
N ILE A 129 -14.85 24.37 22.83
CA ILE A 129 -15.67 23.22 22.43
C ILE A 129 -14.88 22.27 21.56
N TYR A 130 -14.96 20.98 21.89
CA TYR A 130 -14.34 19.90 21.14
C TYR A 130 -15.17 19.57 19.91
N LYS A 131 -14.66 19.90 18.73
CA LYS A 131 -15.41 19.84 17.46
C LYS A 131 -15.22 18.49 16.77
N TYR A 132 -16.05 18.24 15.77
CA TYR A 132 -15.91 17.15 14.82
C TYR A 132 -16.25 17.62 13.41
N LEU A 133 -15.83 16.86 12.42
CA LEU A 133 -16.33 16.94 11.07
C LEU A 133 -17.41 15.87 10.90
N HIS A 134 -18.65 16.29 10.76
CA HIS A 134 -19.77 15.44 10.39
C HIS A 134 -19.89 15.43 8.86
N VAL A 135 -19.87 14.25 8.24
CA VAL A 135 -19.96 14.10 6.78
C VAL A 135 -21.06 13.10 6.43
N LYS A 136 -22.02 13.52 5.60
CA LYS A 136 -22.94 12.63 4.90
C LYS A 136 -22.54 12.52 3.45
N TYR A 137 -22.46 11.30 2.96
CA TYR A 137 -22.04 11.04 1.60
C TYR A 137 -22.68 9.78 1.05
N ARG A 138 -22.76 9.71 -0.28
CA ARG A 138 -23.16 8.54 -1.02
C ARG A 138 -21.98 7.98 -1.78
N CYS A 139 -21.79 6.68 -1.67
CA CYS A 139 -20.99 5.95 -2.65
C CYS A 139 -21.87 5.76 -3.88
N VAL A 140 -21.58 6.45 -4.97
CA VAL A 140 -22.33 6.37 -6.24
C VAL A 140 -21.66 5.38 -7.17
N LYS A 141 -22.45 4.45 -7.72
CA LYS A 141 -21.96 3.42 -8.64
C LYS A 141 -21.38 4.07 -9.90
N ASN A 142 -20.21 3.61 -10.31
CA ASN A 142 -19.53 4.07 -11.51
C ASN A 142 -20.39 3.76 -12.74
N LYS A 143 -20.36 4.64 -13.75
CA LYS A 143 -21.11 4.43 -15.00
C LYS A 143 -20.59 3.23 -15.79
N GLU A 144 -19.28 3.01 -15.72
CA GLU A 144 -18.59 1.94 -16.43
C GLU A 144 -17.82 1.07 -15.44
N PHE A 145 -17.67 -0.21 -15.80
CA PHE A 145 -16.81 -1.12 -15.07
C PHE A 145 -15.35 -0.69 -15.24
N LYS A 146 -14.76 -0.10 -14.20
CA LYS A 146 -13.35 0.28 -14.21
C LYS A 146 -12.48 -0.96 -14.00
N LYS A 147 -11.68 -1.30 -15.02
CA LYS A 147 -10.66 -2.35 -14.92
C LYS A 147 -9.39 -1.76 -14.27
N PRO A 148 -8.78 -2.46 -13.31
CA PRO A 148 -7.50 -2.02 -12.73
C PRO A 148 -6.42 -2.01 -13.82
N ASN A 149 -5.64 -0.94 -13.89
CA ASN A 149 -4.52 -0.83 -14.82
C ASN A 149 -3.17 -0.79 -14.08
N PHE A 150 -2.11 -1.27 -14.74
CA PHE A 150 -0.79 -1.45 -14.13
C PHE A 150 0.31 -0.66 -14.85
N ALA A 151 1.28 -0.21 -14.07
CA ALA A 151 2.63 0.09 -14.54
C ALA A 151 3.61 -0.97 -14.04
N VAL A 152 4.40 -1.56 -14.93
CA VAL A 152 5.58 -2.35 -14.54
C VAL A 152 6.77 -1.41 -14.48
N VAL A 153 7.43 -1.38 -13.32
CA VAL A 153 8.51 -0.44 -13.02
C VAL A 153 9.78 -1.20 -12.71
N MET A 154 10.87 -0.83 -13.39
CA MET A 154 12.18 -1.49 -13.25
C MET A 154 13.31 -0.46 -13.20
N PHE A 155 14.44 -0.86 -12.59
CA PHE A 155 15.67 -0.07 -12.57
C PHE A 155 16.91 -0.94 -12.82
N SER A 156 17.86 -0.40 -13.60
CA SER A 156 19.21 -0.96 -13.74
C SER A 156 20.16 0.09 -14.30
N ASP A 157 21.23 0.42 -13.58
CA ASP A 157 22.24 1.39 -14.02
C ASP A 157 23.32 0.78 -14.95
N VAL A 158 23.57 -0.53 -14.80
CA VAL A 158 24.55 -1.26 -15.60
C VAL A 158 23.91 -2.47 -16.27
N ILE A 159 23.53 -2.30 -17.53
CA ILE A 159 22.99 -3.37 -18.36
C ILE A 159 24.12 -3.99 -19.18
N LYS A 160 24.45 -5.25 -18.88
CA LYS A 160 25.41 -6.03 -19.69
C LYS A 160 24.66 -6.90 -20.69
N VAL A 161 25.10 -6.88 -21.94
CA VAL A 161 24.53 -7.72 -23.01
C VAL A 161 24.64 -9.21 -22.68
N ASN A 162 23.65 -9.99 -23.10
CA ASN A 162 23.52 -11.43 -22.88
C ASN A 162 23.64 -11.81 -21.39
N THR A 163 23.02 -11.01 -20.52
CA THR A 163 22.91 -11.29 -19.08
C THR A 163 21.45 -11.34 -18.64
N ILE A 164 21.22 -11.84 -17.42
CA ILE A 164 19.90 -11.86 -16.82
C ILE A 164 19.25 -10.46 -16.79
N TYR A 165 20.05 -9.42 -16.59
CA TYR A 165 19.59 -8.03 -16.47
C TYR A 165 18.96 -7.51 -17.77
N GLU A 166 19.65 -7.65 -18.90
CA GLU A 166 19.12 -7.28 -20.21
C GLU A 166 17.89 -8.14 -20.56
N ASN A 167 17.97 -9.44 -20.30
CA ASN A 167 16.87 -10.37 -20.60
C ASN A 167 15.60 -10.01 -19.82
N ALA A 168 15.71 -9.72 -18.52
CA ALA A 168 14.58 -9.35 -17.68
C ALA A 168 13.89 -8.07 -18.19
N ILE A 169 14.67 -7.03 -18.50
CA ILE A 169 14.14 -5.76 -19.04
C ILE A 169 13.38 -6.02 -20.35
N SER A 170 13.99 -6.78 -21.27
CA SER A 170 13.35 -7.13 -22.55
C SER A 170 12.08 -7.96 -22.38
N GLU A 171 12.07 -8.92 -21.45
CA GLU A 171 10.93 -9.77 -21.13
C GLU A 171 9.76 -8.96 -20.58
N PHE A 172 10.00 -8.08 -19.61
CA PHE A 172 8.95 -7.25 -19.03
C PHE A 172 8.46 -6.16 -19.96
N TYR A 173 9.31 -5.61 -20.82
CA TYR A 173 8.87 -4.72 -21.91
C TYR A 173 7.87 -5.43 -22.84
N GLN A 174 8.17 -6.66 -23.25
CA GLN A 174 7.28 -7.46 -24.09
C GLN A 174 6.00 -7.85 -23.34
N TYR A 175 6.11 -8.25 -22.08
CA TYR A 175 4.96 -8.55 -21.23
C TYR A 175 3.99 -7.37 -21.13
N CYS A 176 4.51 -6.16 -20.91
CA CYS A 176 3.69 -4.94 -20.88
C CYS A 176 2.98 -4.69 -22.20
N LYS A 177 3.67 -4.89 -23.34
CA LYS A 177 3.05 -4.78 -24.66
C LYS A 177 1.94 -5.79 -24.90
N ILE A 178 2.13 -7.04 -24.47
CA ILE A 178 1.16 -8.13 -24.66
C ILE A 178 -0.10 -7.87 -23.83
N HIS A 179 0.03 -7.37 -22.61
CA HIS A 179 -1.09 -7.19 -21.68
C HIS A 179 -1.58 -5.75 -21.56
N ASN A 180 -1.06 -4.84 -22.38
CA ASN A 180 -1.40 -3.42 -22.40
C ASN A 180 -1.15 -2.70 -21.05
N TYR A 181 -0.03 -3.01 -20.40
CA TYR A 181 0.44 -2.30 -19.22
C TYR A 181 1.42 -1.18 -19.58
N THR A 182 1.53 -0.18 -18.72
CA THR A 182 2.56 0.85 -18.86
C THR A 182 3.92 0.28 -18.46
N PHE A 183 4.96 0.48 -19.27
CA PHE A 183 6.33 0.10 -18.92
C PHE A 183 7.16 1.34 -18.56
N ILE A 184 7.74 1.35 -17.37
CA ILE A 184 8.61 2.42 -16.87
C ILE A 184 9.95 1.81 -16.51
N PHE A 185 10.99 2.21 -17.24
CA PHE A 185 12.36 1.79 -16.99
C PHE A 185 13.24 3.00 -16.70
N ASN A 186 14.04 2.91 -15.65
CA ASN A 186 15.01 3.94 -15.28
C ASN A 186 16.42 3.33 -15.20
N ASP A 187 17.38 3.98 -15.83
CA ASP A 187 18.78 3.57 -15.89
C ASP A 187 19.74 4.62 -15.30
N TYR A 188 19.20 5.70 -14.75
CA TYR A 188 20.01 6.82 -14.28
C TYR A 188 20.18 6.80 -12.76
N HIS A 189 21.38 6.46 -12.30
CA HIS A 189 21.75 6.50 -10.89
C HIS A 189 22.10 7.93 -10.44
N TYR A 190 21.08 8.65 -9.96
CA TYR A 190 21.22 10.05 -9.50
C TYR A 190 21.52 10.21 -8.00
N ASP A 191 21.09 9.27 -7.14
CA ASP A 191 21.39 9.32 -5.70
C ASP A 191 22.66 8.53 -5.37
N LYS A 192 23.82 9.11 -5.70
CA LYS A 192 25.14 8.48 -5.50
C LYS A 192 25.61 8.46 -4.05
N ILE A 193 24.86 9.06 -3.13
CA ILE A 193 25.21 9.11 -1.70
C ILE A 193 24.75 7.82 -1.00
N ARG A 194 23.70 7.19 -1.51
CA ARG A 194 23.11 5.97 -0.95
C ARG A 194 23.53 4.73 -1.72
N GLU A 195 23.34 3.58 -1.07
CA GLU A 195 23.42 2.29 -1.74
C GLU A 195 22.44 2.24 -2.91
N ILE A 196 22.88 1.65 -4.03
CA ILE A 196 22.13 1.63 -5.28
C ILE A 196 20.70 1.06 -5.14
N PHE A 197 20.50 0.14 -4.20
CA PHE A 197 19.19 -0.46 -3.95
C PHE A 197 18.12 0.57 -3.57
N TYR A 198 18.48 1.73 -3.00
CA TYR A 198 17.55 2.82 -2.71
C TYR A 198 16.97 3.51 -3.95
N MET A 199 17.60 3.36 -5.12
CA MET A 199 17.06 3.88 -6.37
C MET A 199 15.65 3.33 -6.63
N LYS A 200 15.34 2.11 -6.19
CA LYS A 200 13.98 1.56 -6.33
C LYS A 200 12.93 2.41 -5.64
N LEU A 201 13.19 2.89 -4.43
CA LEU A 201 12.23 3.69 -3.68
C LEU A 201 12.01 5.04 -4.35
N HIS A 202 13.05 5.63 -4.93
CA HIS A 202 12.92 6.89 -5.68
C HIS A 202 12.12 6.70 -6.98
N VAL A 203 12.45 5.68 -7.77
CA VAL A 203 11.77 5.39 -9.05
C VAL A 203 10.29 5.03 -8.83
N ILE A 204 9.99 4.23 -7.81
CA ILE A 204 8.60 3.91 -7.44
C ILE A 204 7.86 5.14 -6.95
N LYS A 205 8.48 5.99 -6.12
CA LYS A 205 7.90 7.25 -5.66
C LYS A 205 7.53 8.16 -6.84
N GLU A 206 8.41 8.30 -7.83
CA GLU A 206 8.12 9.05 -9.06
C GLU A 206 6.94 8.45 -9.83
N ALA A 207 6.90 7.12 -9.97
CA ALA A 207 5.79 6.42 -10.60
C ALA A 207 4.47 6.60 -9.82
N ILE A 208 4.48 6.60 -8.48
CA ILE A 208 3.29 6.89 -7.67
C ILE A 208 2.82 8.32 -7.91
N ILE A 209 3.73 9.31 -7.88
CA ILE A 209 3.38 10.72 -8.13
C ILE A 209 2.79 10.90 -9.52
N ARG A 210 3.35 10.26 -10.54
CA ARG A 210 2.79 10.27 -11.89
C ARG A 210 1.39 9.69 -11.90
N GLY A 211 1.19 8.48 -11.37
CA GLY A 211 -0.13 7.83 -11.33
C GLY A 211 -1.18 8.65 -10.58
N LEU A 212 -0.80 9.29 -9.45
CA LEU A 212 -1.70 10.16 -8.68
C LEU A 212 -2.11 11.42 -9.46
N LYS A 213 -1.27 11.91 -10.37
CA LYS A 213 -1.53 13.11 -11.18
C LYS A 213 -2.28 12.82 -12.47
N THR A 214 -1.94 11.71 -13.12
CA THR A 214 -2.43 11.40 -14.48
C THR A 214 -3.53 10.36 -14.49
N HIS A 215 -3.68 9.56 -13.43
CA HIS A 215 -4.59 8.42 -13.35
C HIS A 215 -4.40 7.38 -14.48
N GLU A 216 -3.19 7.31 -15.07
CA GLU A 216 -2.87 6.38 -16.16
C GLU A 216 -2.86 4.91 -15.72
N TYR A 217 -2.55 4.64 -14.45
CA TYR A 217 -2.52 3.31 -13.86
C TYR A 217 -2.89 3.39 -12.37
N ASP A 218 -3.45 2.30 -11.86
CA ASP A 218 -3.93 2.19 -10.47
C ASP A 218 -2.95 1.42 -9.59
N TRP A 219 -2.12 0.56 -10.19
CA TRP A 219 -1.15 -0.29 -9.49
C TRP A 219 0.22 -0.23 -10.16
N ILE A 220 1.26 -0.41 -9.37
CA ILE A 220 2.64 -0.53 -9.80
C ILE A 220 3.13 -1.94 -9.45
N PHE A 221 3.69 -2.63 -10.43
CA PHE A 221 4.41 -3.88 -10.25
C PHE A 221 5.91 -3.60 -10.34
N TRP A 222 6.59 -3.57 -9.19
CA TRP A 222 8.04 -3.42 -9.13
C TRP A 222 8.71 -4.75 -9.42
N VAL A 223 9.77 -4.71 -10.24
CA VAL A 223 10.57 -5.90 -10.57
C VAL A 223 12.06 -5.55 -10.60
N ASP A 224 12.86 -6.20 -9.77
CA ASP A 224 14.32 -6.16 -9.83
C ASP A 224 14.82 -6.77 -11.15
N SER A 225 16.01 -6.36 -11.60
CA SER A 225 16.54 -6.75 -12.91
C SER A 225 17.18 -8.15 -12.93
N ASP A 226 17.35 -8.83 -11.80
CA ASP A 226 17.88 -10.20 -11.71
C ASP A 226 16.79 -11.27 -11.59
N VAL A 227 15.80 -11.20 -12.47
CA VAL A 227 14.69 -12.14 -12.54
C VAL A 227 14.59 -12.86 -13.89
N ILE A 228 13.77 -13.90 -13.93
CA ILE A 228 13.25 -14.50 -15.16
C ILE A 228 11.72 -14.37 -15.15
N LEU A 229 11.13 -13.86 -16.23
CA LEU A 229 9.69 -14.02 -16.48
C LEU A 229 9.43 -15.44 -17.02
N ALA A 230 9.09 -16.36 -16.11
CA ALA A 230 8.96 -17.79 -16.41
C ALA A 230 7.57 -18.18 -16.94
N ASN A 231 6.52 -17.46 -16.54
CA ASN A 231 5.17 -17.65 -17.08
C ASN A 231 4.52 -16.31 -17.46
N PRO A 232 4.68 -15.84 -18.71
CA PRO A 232 4.14 -14.56 -19.15
C PRO A 232 2.61 -14.56 -19.36
N ASN A 233 1.93 -15.71 -19.18
CA ASN A 233 0.48 -15.81 -19.37
C ASN A 233 -0.31 -15.34 -18.14
N ILE A 234 0.32 -15.29 -16.97
CA ILE A 234 -0.33 -14.79 -15.75
C ILE A 234 -0.40 -13.27 -15.81
N LYS A 235 -1.62 -12.75 -15.68
CA LYS A 235 -1.95 -11.32 -15.65
C LYS A 235 -1.87 -10.77 -14.23
N LEU A 236 -1.43 -9.52 -14.08
CA LEU A 236 -1.19 -8.90 -12.77
C LEU A 236 -2.47 -8.71 -11.97
N GLU A 237 -3.60 -8.50 -12.64
CA GLU A 237 -4.93 -8.43 -12.07
C GLU A 237 -5.22 -9.64 -11.17
N THR A 238 -4.73 -10.84 -11.52
CA THR A 238 -5.03 -12.05 -10.75
C THR A 238 -4.63 -11.97 -9.27
N PHE A 239 -3.63 -11.15 -8.95
CA PHE A 239 -3.04 -11.04 -7.61
C PHE A 239 -3.69 -9.97 -6.71
N ILE A 240 -4.49 -9.04 -7.22
CA ILE A 240 -4.93 -7.88 -6.41
C ILE A 240 -6.02 -8.26 -5.40
N PRO A 241 -6.06 -7.65 -4.21
CA PRO A 241 -7.11 -7.88 -3.22
C PRO A 241 -8.47 -7.33 -3.68
N THR A 242 -9.53 -7.79 -3.02
CA THR A 242 -10.86 -7.17 -3.08
C THR A 242 -11.09 -6.13 -1.99
N ASP A 243 -10.22 -6.09 -0.98
CA ASP A 243 -10.22 -5.05 0.06
C ASP A 243 -9.44 -3.82 -0.43
N GLU A 244 -10.16 -2.71 -0.60
CA GLU A 244 -9.60 -1.44 -1.07
C GLU A 244 -8.57 -0.82 -0.12
N ASN A 245 -8.54 -1.25 1.15
CA ASN A 245 -7.58 -0.76 2.15
C ASN A 245 -6.18 -1.35 1.97
N ILE A 246 -6.03 -2.47 1.24
CA ILE A 246 -4.73 -3.10 1.02
C ILE A 246 -4.04 -2.37 -0.14
N HIS A 247 -2.96 -1.67 0.19
CA HIS A 247 -2.17 -0.87 -0.74
C HIS A 247 -0.88 -1.57 -1.18
N PHE A 248 -0.36 -2.51 -0.40
CA PHE A 248 0.95 -3.11 -0.65
C PHE A 248 0.91 -4.64 -0.56
N ILE A 249 1.27 -5.32 -1.64
CA ILE A 249 1.26 -6.77 -1.75
C ILE A 249 2.70 -7.23 -1.94
N VAL A 250 3.21 -7.94 -0.96
CA VAL A 250 4.64 -8.25 -0.89
C VAL A 250 4.86 -9.70 -0.49
N THR A 251 6.02 -10.24 -0.82
CA THR A 251 6.43 -11.56 -0.34
C THR A 251 7.43 -11.42 0.80
N ALA A 252 7.64 -12.49 1.54
CA ALA A 252 8.63 -12.53 2.61
C ALA A 252 9.41 -13.85 2.58
N ASP A 253 10.63 -13.83 3.08
CA ASP A 253 11.44 -15.02 3.34
C ASP A 253 11.94 -15.00 4.80
N HIS A 254 13.02 -15.74 5.08
CA HIS A 254 13.64 -15.78 6.41
C HIS A 254 14.25 -14.45 6.88
N HIS A 255 14.56 -13.52 5.97
CA HIS A 255 15.07 -12.18 6.26
C HIS A 255 13.96 -11.13 6.49
N GLY A 256 12.69 -11.53 6.47
CA GLY A 256 11.55 -10.62 6.50
C GLY A 256 10.99 -10.37 5.10
N LEU A 257 10.49 -9.16 4.86
CA LEU A 257 10.01 -8.71 3.55
C LEU A 257 11.07 -8.97 2.46
N ASN A 258 10.67 -9.39 1.26
CA ASN A 258 11.55 -9.43 0.09
C ASN A 258 11.17 -8.32 -0.90
N ALA A 259 12.06 -7.34 -1.10
CA ALA A 259 11.80 -6.14 -1.89
C ALA A 259 12.21 -6.26 -3.36
N GLY A 260 12.41 -7.48 -3.87
CA GLY A 260 12.82 -7.69 -5.26
C GLY A 260 11.66 -7.67 -6.25
N VAL A 261 10.49 -8.18 -5.86
CA VAL A 261 9.28 -8.13 -6.68
C VAL A 261 8.07 -7.95 -5.78
N PHE A 262 7.25 -6.93 -6.05
CA PHE A 262 6.05 -6.61 -5.28
C PHE A 262 5.05 -5.76 -6.07
N ILE A 263 3.82 -5.67 -5.57
CA ILE A 263 2.76 -4.83 -6.13
C ILE A 263 2.41 -3.73 -5.12
N ILE A 264 2.25 -2.49 -5.59
CA ILE A 264 1.85 -1.35 -4.75
C ILE A 264 0.80 -0.48 -5.45
N LYS A 265 -0.27 -0.13 -4.75
CA LYS A 265 -1.37 0.71 -5.24
C LYS A 265 -0.89 2.15 -5.38
N VAL A 266 -1.33 2.84 -6.42
CA VAL A 266 -1.17 4.29 -6.58
C VAL A 266 -2.11 4.97 -5.59
N HIS A 267 -1.58 5.33 -4.43
CA HIS A 267 -2.36 5.88 -3.32
C HIS A 267 -1.47 6.79 -2.45
N PRO A 268 -2.02 7.84 -1.79
CA PRO A 268 -1.26 8.69 -0.87
C PRO A 268 -0.53 7.91 0.24
N TRP A 269 -1.15 6.86 0.79
CA TRP A 269 -0.50 5.95 1.74
C TRP A 269 0.80 5.37 1.17
N SER A 270 0.78 4.90 -0.09
CA SER A 270 1.96 4.31 -0.74
C SER A 270 3.07 5.33 -0.93
N LEU A 271 2.71 6.59 -1.25
CA LEU A 271 3.67 7.69 -1.35
C LEU A 271 4.36 7.96 0.00
N ASN A 272 3.58 8.05 1.07
CA ASN A 272 4.08 8.25 2.43
C ASN A 272 4.94 7.06 2.88
N PHE A 273 4.51 5.83 2.59
CA PHE A 273 5.28 4.61 2.89
C PHE A 273 6.66 4.62 2.21
N MET A 274 6.75 5.02 0.93
CA MET A 274 8.05 5.18 0.24
C MET A 274 8.91 6.27 0.89
N MET A 275 8.30 7.40 1.29
CA MET A 275 9.01 8.49 1.97
C MET A 275 9.54 8.07 3.35
N HIS A 276 8.73 7.39 4.16
CA HIS A 276 9.16 6.84 5.45
C HIS A 276 10.29 5.83 5.29
N SER A 277 10.18 4.93 4.31
CA SER A 277 11.22 3.93 4.00
C SER A 277 12.53 4.59 3.56
N LEU A 278 12.47 5.65 2.76
CA LEU A 278 13.65 6.45 2.40
C LEU A 278 14.26 7.12 3.65
N ALA A 279 13.45 7.69 4.52
CA ALA A 279 13.95 8.45 5.67
C ALA A 279 14.43 7.54 6.84
N TYR A 280 13.99 6.29 6.89
CA TYR A 280 14.19 5.36 8.02
C TYR A 280 15.64 5.27 8.51
N GLN A 281 16.61 5.14 7.59
CA GLN A 281 18.03 5.01 7.94
C GLN A 281 18.58 6.20 8.74
N TYR A 282 18.01 7.41 8.57
CA TYR A 282 18.42 8.59 9.34
C TYR A 282 17.87 8.60 10.77
N PHE A 283 16.74 7.93 11.01
CA PHE A 283 16.09 7.90 12.33
C PHE A 283 16.67 6.82 13.26
N ILE A 284 17.30 5.78 12.72
CA ILE A 284 17.88 4.69 13.49
C ILE A 284 19.34 4.92 13.92
N GLY A 285 19.85 6.14 13.79
CA GLY A 285 21.15 6.55 14.36
C GLY A 285 22.37 5.86 13.75
N GLY A 286 22.37 5.60 12.45
CA GLY A 286 23.53 5.04 11.75
C GLY A 286 23.71 3.52 11.89
N LYS A 287 22.69 2.81 12.38
CA LYS A 287 22.68 1.34 12.40
C LYS A 287 22.82 0.78 10.96
N PHE A 288 23.69 -0.21 10.79
CA PHE A 288 23.79 -0.95 9.54
C PHE A 288 22.46 -1.67 9.25
N LEU A 289 21.97 -1.52 8.03
CA LEU A 289 20.79 -2.21 7.52
C LEU A 289 21.25 -3.22 6.48
N GLU A 290 21.17 -4.50 6.82
CA GLU A 290 21.32 -5.56 5.84
C GLU A 290 20.19 -5.44 4.81
N TYR A 291 20.50 -5.45 3.51
CA TYR A 291 19.52 -5.20 2.44
C TYR A 291 18.75 -3.89 2.69
N ALA A 292 19.46 -2.76 2.67
CA ALA A 292 19.06 -1.51 3.31
C ALA A 292 17.65 -0.99 2.96
N ASP A 293 17.26 -1.02 1.69
CA ASP A 293 15.92 -0.67 1.20
C ASP A 293 14.85 -1.63 1.74
N GLN A 294 15.12 -2.93 1.67
CA GLN A 294 14.23 -3.99 2.09
C GLN A 294 13.98 -3.95 3.61
N THR A 295 15.04 -3.82 4.40
CA THR A 295 14.91 -3.72 5.86
C THR A 295 14.23 -2.42 6.26
N SER A 296 14.51 -1.31 5.56
CA SER A 296 13.80 -0.04 5.78
C SER A 296 12.29 -0.18 5.55
N MET A 297 11.89 -0.81 4.44
CA MET A 297 10.47 -1.08 4.16
C MET A 297 9.84 -2.01 5.20
N ASN A 298 10.54 -3.10 5.56
CA ASN A 298 10.06 -4.07 6.55
C ASN A 298 9.80 -3.41 7.90
N ASP A 299 10.75 -2.62 8.38
CA ASP A 299 10.69 -2.04 9.71
C ASP A 299 9.66 -0.92 9.79
N VAL A 300 9.49 -0.10 8.75
CA VAL A 300 8.42 0.93 8.71
C VAL A 300 7.03 0.29 8.89
N LEU A 301 6.80 -0.86 8.25
CA LEU A 301 5.54 -1.60 8.38
C LEU A 301 5.42 -2.32 9.73
N PHE A 302 6.50 -2.97 10.18
CA PHE A 302 6.48 -3.76 11.41
C PHE A 302 6.37 -2.90 12.67
N LEU A 303 7.09 -1.77 12.73
CA LEU A 303 7.14 -0.90 13.90
C LEU A 303 5.81 -0.17 14.15
N ASN A 304 5.02 0.05 13.10
CA ASN A 304 3.72 0.71 13.15
C ASN A 304 2.57 -0.29 12.89
N ASN A 305 2.79 -1.57 13.17
CA ASN A 305 1.91 -2.65 12.69
C ASN A 305 0.43 -2.52 13.11
N GLU A 306 0.11 -1.90 14.24
CA GLU A 306 -1.30 -1.68 14.64
C GLU A 306 -2.07 -0.83 13.62
N ASP A 307 -1.42 0.17 13.02
CA ASP A 307 -2.02 1.04 12.02
C ASP A 307 -1.76 0.54 10.59
N GLU A 308 -0.59 -0.05 10.33
CA GLU A 308 -0.17 -0.43 8.99
C GLU A 308 -0.70 -1.79 8.53
N ARG A 309 -1.06 -2.70 9.45
CA ARG A 309 -1.37 -4.10 9.09
C ARG A 309 -2.53 -4.23 8.11
N LYS A 310 -3.50 -3.32 8.14
CA LYS A 310 -4.64 -3.28 7.20
C LYS A 310 -4.24 -2.83 5.79
N HIS A 311 -3.06 -2.23 5.62
CA HIS A 311 -2.60 -1.66 4.37
C HIS A 311 -1.69 -2.55 3.54
N TYR A 312 -1.28 -3.71 4.07
CA TYR A 312 -0.43 -4.63 3.34
C TYR A 312 -0.81 -6.09 3.52
N ALA A 313 -0.42 -6.91 2.56
CA ALA A 313 -0.57 -8.36 2.60
C ALA A 313 0.76 -9.04 2.27
N VAL A 314 1.14 -10.03 3.09
CA VAL A 314 2.31 -10.88 2.86
C VAL A 314 1.85 -12.17 2.18
N VAL A 315 1.98 -12.22 0.86
CA VAL A 315 1.46 -13.31 0.03
C VAL A 315 2.48 -14.44 -0.16
N PRO A 316 2.05 -15.62 -0.62
CA PRO A 316 2.97 -16.71 -0.95
C PRO A 316 4.06 -16.29 -1.93
N GLN A 317 5.31 -16.67 -1.64
CA GLN A 317 6.46 -16.25 -2.42
C GLN A 317 6.39 -16.71 -3.90
N ASN A 318 5.75 -17.85 -4.15
CA ASN A 318 5.59 -18.43 -5.48
C ASN A 318 4.58 -17.71 -6.38
N TRP A 319 3.90 -16.66 -5.91
CA TRP A 319 3.02 -15.85 -6.76
C TRP A 319 3.81 -15.07 -7.80
N PHE A 320 4.85 -14.34 -7.35
CA PHE A 320 5.63 -13.46 -8.24
C PHE A 320 7.06 -13.19 -7.74
N ASN A 321 7.59 -13.93 -6.78
CA ASN A 321 8.95 -13.71 -6.26
C ASN A 321 9.63 -15.04 -5.89
N ALA A 322 9.41 -16.09 -6.68
CA ALA A 322 9.85 -17.44 -6.37
C ALA A 322 11.38 -17.57 -6.52
N TYR A 323 12.03 -18.29 -5.60
CA TYR A 323 13.43 -18.65 -5.82
C TYR A 323 13.56 -19.83 -6.79
N PRO A 324 14.54 -19.84 -7.72
CA PRO A 324 14.69 -20.91 -8.71
C PRO A 324 14.74 -22.33 -8.13
N ASN A 325 15.31 -22.50 -6.93
CA ASN A 325 15.38 -23.79 -6.22
C ASN A 325 14.10 -24.18 -5.45
N LYS A 326 13.16 -23.25 -5.30
CA LYS A 326 11.86 -23.47 -4.64
C LYS A 326 10.68 -23.25 -5.60
N ARG A 327 10.95 -23.18 -6.90
CA ARG A 327 9.96 -22.90 -7.93
C ARG A 327 8.97 -24.06 -8.05
N HIS A 328 7.73 -23.72 -8.35
CA HIS A 328 6.70 -24.64 -8.78
C HIS A 328 6.48 -24.48 -10.28
N LYS A 329 5.86 -25.49 -10.90
CA LYS A 329 5.47 -25.36 -12.31
C LYS A 329 4.43 -24.25 -12.45
N GLY A 330 4.65 -23.36 -13.41
CA GLY A 330 3.74 -22.25 -13.70
C GLY A 330 3.95 -20.98 -12.86
N ASP A 331 4.95 -20.94 -11.98
CA ASP A 331 5.34 -19.71 -11.29
C ASP A 331 5.68 -18.61 -12.31
N MET A 332 5.23 -17.38 -12.04
CA MET A 332 5.33 -16.26 -12.99
C MET A 332 6.74 -15.70 -13.07
N VAL A 333 7.36 -15.42 -11.92
CA VAL A 333 8.65 -14.74 -11.83
C VAL A 333 9.59 -15.54 -10.94
N LEU A 334 10.78 -15.81 -11.44
CA LEU A 334 11.87 -16.46 -10.70
C LEU A 334 12.96 -15.46 -10.38
N HIS A 335 13.20 -15.20 -9.10
CA HIS A 335 14.13 -14.18 -8.62
C HIS A 335 15.49 -14.80 -8.23
N PHE A 336 16.57 -14.33 -8.84
CA PHE A 336 17.93 -14.85 -8.63
C PHE A 336 18.68 -14.13 -7.50
N ALA A 337 17.94 -13.66 -6.48
CA ALA A 337 18.48 -12.99 -5.31
C ALA A 337 19.64 -13.77 -4.68
N GLY A 338 20.73 -13.08 -4.33
CA GLY A 338 21.89 -13.65 -3.65
C GLY A 338 22.68 -14.71 -4.44
N ARG A 339 22.33 -15.00 -5.71
CA ARG A 339 23.06 -15.98 -6.53
C ARG A 339 24.41 -15.43 -6.97
N ILE A 340 25.46 -16.23 -6.78
CA ILE A 340 26.84 -15.87 -7.16
C ILE A 340 27.00 -15.84 -8.69
N ASN A 341 26.55 -16.89 -9.39
CA ASN A 341 26.70 -16.99 -10.85
C ASN A 341 25.34 -16.87 -11.56
N LYS A 342 24.74 -15.67 -11.48
CA LYS A 342 23.43 -15.38 -12.09
C LYS A 342 23.37 -15.69 -13.58
N LYS A 343 24.46 -15.48 -14.33
CA LYS A 343 24.50 -15.76 -15.78
C LYS A 343 24.36 -17.25 -16.07
N ARG A 344 25.16 -18.09 -15.39
CA ARG A 344 25.10 -19.56 -15.58
C ARG A 344 23.75 -20.10 -15.12
N ASP A 345 23.32 -19.71 -13.93
CA ASP A 345 22.11 -20.24 -13.30
C ASP A 345 20.85 -19.86 -14.10
N SER A 346 20.79 -18.62 -14.59
CA SER A 346 19.66 -18.18 -15.43
C SER A 346 19.63 -18.89 -16.78
N ASN A 347 20.77 -19.05 -17.46
CA ASN A 347 20.84 -19.79 -18.72
C ASN A 347 20.39 -21.26 -18.58
N TYR A 348 20.84 -21.92 -17.51
CA TYR A 348 20.42 -23.29 -17.19
C TYR A 348 18.91 -23.33 -16.92
N THR A 349 18.40 -22.44 -16.07
CA THR A 349 16.98 -22.36 -15.74
C THR A 349 16.12 -22.12 -16.99
N ARG A 350 16.52 -21.21 -17.89
CA ARG A 350 15.81 -20.96 -19.16
C ARG A 350 15.74 -22.20 -20.04
N THR A 351 16.83 -22.97 -20.08
CA THR A 351 16.88 -24.22 -20.85
C THR A 351 15.93 -25.25 -20.24
N GLU A 352 15.92 -25.40 -18.91
CA GLU A 352 14.98 -26.29 -18.22
C GLU A 352 13.53 -25.90 -18.49
N LEU A 353 13.18 -24.62 -18.35
CA LEU A 353 11.83 -24.12 -18.58
C LEU A 353 11.38 -24.33 -20.03
N LYS A 354 12.27 -24.09 -21.00
CA LYS A 354 12.00 -24.32 -22.42
C LYS A 354 11.72 -25.79 -22.74
N ASN A 355 12.35 -26.70 -22.00
CA ASN A 355 12.25 -28.14 -22.21
C ASN A 355 11.09 -28.79 -21.42
N ASP A 356 10.39 -28.04 -20.56
CA ASP A 356 9.21 -28.52 -19.82
C ASP A 356 7.91 -28.04 -20.51
N PRO A 357 7.26 -28.87 -21.35
CA PRO A 357 6.06 -28.48 -22.10
C PRO A 357 4.84 -28.18 -21.21
N ASP A 358 4.88 -28.60 -19.95
CA ASP A 358 3.77 -28.43 -19.00
C ASP A 358 3.96 -27.24 -18.06
N TYR A 359 5.12 -26.59 -18.09
CA TYR A 359 5.43 -25.51 -17.15
C TYR A 359 4.38 -24.39 -17.22
N LEU A 360 4.08 -23.89 -18.42
CA LEU A 360 3.12 -22.80 -18.62
C LEU A 360 1.66 -23.20 -18.36
N LYS A 361 1.33 -24.51 -18.42
CA LYS A 361 -0.03 -25.02 -18.25
C LYS A 361 -0.40 -25.28 -16.79
N ALA A 362 0.62 -25.48 -15.94
CA ALA A 362 0.42 -25.86 -14.55
C ALA A 362 -0.36 -24.80 -13.74
N ARG A 363 -0.16 -23.51 -14.05
CA ARG A 363 -0.87 -22.40 -13.42
C ARG A 363 -1.48 -21.49 -14.49
N THR A 364 -2.78 -21.24 -14.36
CA THR A 364 -3.58 -20.38 -15.24
C THR A 364 -4.06 -19.15 -14.47
N ASN A 365 -4.54 -18.13 -15.18
CA ASN A 365 -5.11 -16.94 -14.57
C ASN A 365 -6.28 -17.26 -13.63
N GLN A 366 -7.18 -18.16 -14.04
CA GLN A 366 -8.34 -18.57 -13.23
C GLN A 366 -7.91 -19.23 -11.92
N LYS A 367 -6.98 -20.19 -11.98
CA LYS A 367 -6.45 -20.86 -10.78
C LYS A 367 -5.75 -19.87 -9.85
N MET A 368 -4.96 -18.97 -10.43
CA MET A 368 -4.26 -17.94 -9.67
C MET A 368 -5.24 -16.98 -8.99
N ARG A 369 -6.27 -16.53 -9.71
CA ARG A 369 -7.30 -15.66 -9.15
C ARG A 369 -8.05 -16.33 -8.00
N GLN A 370 -8.46 -17.58 -8.17
CA GLN A 370 -9.13 -18.33 -7.10
C GLN A 370 -8.24 -18.45 -5.85
N GLU A 371 -6.96 -18.82 -6.04
CA GLU A 371 -5.98 -18.90 -4.94
C GLU A 371 -5.83 -17.56 -4.22
N ALA A 372 -5.83 -16.45 -4.95
CA ALA A 372 -5.74 -15.11 -4.37
C ALA A 372 -6.99 -14.74 -3.56
N LEU A 373 -8.18 -14.98 -4.11
CA LEU A 373 -9.45 -14.73 -3.40
C LEU A 373 -9.54 -15.54 -2.11
N ASP A 374 -9.19 -16.83 -2.17
CA ASP A 374 -9.18 -17.72 -1.00
C ASP A 374 -8.15 -17.27 0.04
N PHE A 375 -7.03 -16.68 -0.38
CA PHE A 375 -6.03 -16.11 0.51
C PHE A 375 -6.56 -14.84 1.21
N TYR A 376 -7.13 -13.90 0.46
CA TYR A 376 -7.62 -12.63 1.01
C TYR A 376 -8.88 -12.80 1.87
N ALA A 377 -9.68 -13.83 1.65
CA ALA A 377 -10.82 -14.17 2.49
C ALA A 377 -10.42 -14.67 3.90
N LYS A 378 -9.16 -15.05 4.12
CA LYS A 378 -8.69 -15.53 5.43
C LYS A 378 -8.57 -14.35 6.41
N PRO A 379 -8.96 -14.56 7.68
CA PRO A 379 -8.76 -13.58 8.74
C PRO A 379 -7.30 -13.11 8.81
N ILE A 380 -7.11 -11.83 9.10
CA ILE A 380 -5.82 -11.14 9.02
C ILE A 380 -4.78 -11.75 9.99
N GLU A 381 -5.25 -12.38 11.07
CA GLU A 381 -4.45 -13.06 12.08
C GLU A 381 -3.84 -14.37 11.56
N ASN A 382 -4.50 -15.01 10.59
CA ASN A 382 -4.09 -16.27 9.97
C ASN A 382 -3.20 -16.07 8.75
N GLN A 383 -3.08 -14.84 8.27
CA GLN A 383 -2.14 -14.48 7.21
C GLN A 383 -0.73 -14.33 7.78
N ARG A 384 0.27 -14.58 6.92
CA ARG A 384 1.68 -14.46 7.32
C ARG A 384 1.98 -13.03 7.78
N LYS A 385 2.67 -12.91 8.92
CA LYS A 385 3.15 -11.63 9.44
C LYS A 385 4.60 -11.39 9.02
N LEU A 386 4.97 -10.12 8.83
CA LEU A 386 6.36 -9.73 8.73
C LEU A 386 7.07 -10.01 10.06
N ARG A 387 8.38 -10.24 9.97
CA ARG A 387 9.25 -10.44 11.14
C ARG A 387 10.22 -9.28 11.19
N TYR A 388 10.62 -8.91 12.40
CA TYR A 388 11.64 -7.89 12.56
C TYR A 388 12.98 -8.38 11.97
N GLY A 389 13.60 -7.58 11.11
CA GLY A 389 14.88 -7.92 10.48
C GLY A 389 16.00 -7.89 11.52
N PHE A 390 16.67 -9.03 11.73
CA PHE A 390 17.88 -9.20 12.56
C PHE A 390 18.01 -8.27 13.78
N ILE A 391 17.02 -8.31 14.66
CA ILE A 391 17.21 -8.04 16.07
C ILE A 391 16.60 -9.25 16.77
N GLU A 392 17.38 -9.98 17.57
CA GLU A 392 16.82 -10.92 18.55
C GLU A 392 15.66 -10.19 19.26
N GLU A 393 14.46 -10.74 19.30
CA GLU A 393 13.29 -10.18 20.02
C GLU A 393 13.66 -9.54 21.37
N THR A 394 14.69 -10.08 22.03
CA THR A 394 15.31 -9.59 23.27
C THR A 394 15.76 -8.12 23.25
N LEU A 395 16.26 -7.60 22.12
CA LEU A 395 16.82 -6.25 21.99
C LEU A 395 15.75 -5.21 21.68
N TRP A 396 14.72 -5.57 20.90
CA TRP A 396 13.56 -4.71 20.66
C TRP A 396 12.72 -4.55 21.94
N GLU A 397 12.49 -5.63 22.67
CA GLU A 397 11.84 -5.56 24.00
C GLU A 397 12.69 -4.78 25.01
N LYS A 398 14.03 -4.93 24.98
CA LYS A 398 14.94 -4.07 25.76
C LYS A 398 14.86 -2.59 25.34
N PHE A 399 14.73 -2.30 24.04
CA PHE A 399 14.62 -0.94 23.53
C PHE A 399 13.30 -0.30 23.94
N LYS A 400 12.16 -0.98 23.72
CA LYS A 400 10.83 -0.55 24.22
C LYS A 400 10.88 -0.28 25.72
N ARG A 401 11.45 -1.21 26.51
CA ARG A 401 11.59 -1.04 27.95
C ARG A 401 12.44 0.18 28.31
N LYS A 402 13.56 0.41 27.62
CA LYS A 402 14.39 1.61 27.82
C LYS A 402 13.64 2.89 27.43
N CYS A 403 12.90 2.91 26.33
CA CYS A 403 12.10 4.07 25.93
C CYS A 403 11.03 4.41 26.97
N VAL A 404 10.33 3.40 27.51
CA VAL A 404 9.38 3.57 28.61
C VAL A 404 10.09 4.09 29.87
N GLU A 405 11.27 3.57 30.19
CA GLU A 405 12.08 4.01 31.33
C GLU A 405 12.52 5.48 31.19
N TYR A 406 13.04 5.88 30.03
CA TYR A 406 13.41 7.26 29.73
C TYR A 406 12.21 8.20 29.74
N TYR A 407 11.08 7.80 29.16
CA TYR A 407 9.84 8.58 29.20
C TYR A 407 9.33 8.76 30.63
N THR A 408 9.35 7.70 31.44
CA THR A 408 8.94 7.75 32.85
C THR A 408 9.86 8.67 33.66
N LYS A 409 11.18 8.59 33.42
CA LYS A 409 12.17 9.45 34.07
C LYS A 409 12.03 10.91 33.67
N PHE A 410 11.78 11.17 32.38
CA PHE A 410 11.52 12.51 31.86
C PHE A 410 10.22 13.10 32.41
N LYS A 411 9.14 12.31 32.45
CA LYS A 411 7.86 12.71 33.04
C LYS A 411 8.01 13.08 34.52
N LYS A 412 8.71 12.23 35.29
CA LYS A 412 9.02 12.49 36.70
C LYS A 412 9.88 13.76 36.89
N TYR A 413 10.84 14.02 36.00
CA TYR A 413 11.62 15.25 36.01
C TYR A 413 10.75 16.47 35.70
N MET A 414 9.88 16.40 34.69
CA MET A 414 8.96 17.49 34.37
C MET A 414 7.94 17.77 35.48
N ASP A 415 7.50 16.74 36.21
CA ASP A 415 6.60 16.88 37.35
C ASP A 415 7.26 17.57 38.56
N THR A 416 8.60 17.65 38.63
CA THR A 416 9.31 18.43 39.67
C THR A 416 9.34 19.95 39.41
N PHE A 417 8.88 20.39 38.24
CA PHE A 417 8.75 21.82 37.89
C PHE A 417 7.30 22.34 38.00
N LYS A 418 6.37 21.52 38.48
CA LYS A 418 5.02 21.93 38.91
C LYS A 418 5.00 22.04 40.43
#